data_AF-A0A9P8MX09-F1
#
_entry.id   AF-A0A9P8MX09-F1
#
_cell.length_a   1.000
_cell.length_b   1.000
_cell.length_c   1.000
_cell.angle_alpha   90.00
_cell.angle_beta   90.00
_cell.angle_gamma   90.00
#
_symmetry.space_group_name_H-M   'P 1'
#
loop_
_entity.id
_entity.type
_entity.pdbx_description
1 polymer ?
#
loop_
_entity_poly.entity_id
_entity_poly.type
_entity_poly.pdbx_seq_one_letter_code
_entity_poly.pdbx_strand_id
1 'polypeptide(L)'
;MSKDTIQRTILTEPQDWDKWLKELRARVDKTIHKLIFEHDKTPLELPERPEFSDFNAEAERFADLNAGQQKAYSEASRDYEGRRKEYLYETRLVTAARTTITETISKAKLTSLHDDETLREWFVKLEASTAPTRAI
;
A
#
# COMPACT_ATOMS: atom_id res chain seq x y z
N MET A 1 29.61 10.54 21.48
CA MET A 1 28.80 9.67 20.61
C MET A 1 28.36 10.50 19.42
N SER A 2 29.05 10.36 18.29
CA SER A 2 28.64 11.03 17.05
C SER A 2 27.28 10.46 16.64
N LYS A 3 26.27 11.34 16.53
CA LYS A 3 25.05 11.00 15.79
C LYS A 3 25.47 10.87 14.34
N ASP A 4 25.86 9.66 13.92
CA ASP A 4 25.93 9.32 12.50
C ASP A 4 24.53 9.49 11.95
N THR A 5 24.28 10.70 11.46
CA THR A 5 23.09 11.05 10.75
C THR A 5 23.29 10.38 9.41
N ILE A 6 22.79 9.15 9.24
CA ILE A 6 22.85 8.43 7.97
C ILE A 6 22.22 9.37 6.95
N GLN A 7 23.06 10.06 6.16
CA GLN A 7 22.60 10.98 5.13
C GLN A 7 21.75 10.17 4.16
N ARG A 8 20.46 10.48 4.12
CA ARG A 8 19.51 9.83 3.22
C ARG A 8 19.85 10.27 1.80
N THR A 9 19.90 9.32 0.88
CA THR A 9 20.07 9.66 -0.53
C THR A 9 18.80 10.34 -1.02
N ILE A 10 18.92 11.55 -1.56
CA ILE A 10 17.81 12.30 -2.16
C ILE A 10 17.86 12.06 -3.66
N LEU A 11 16.84 11.41 -4.22
CA LEU A 11 16.76 11.11 -5.64
C LEU A 11 16.60 12.40 -6.45
N THR A 12 17.69 12.81 -7.11
CA THR A 12 17.72 14.02 -7.93
C THR A 12 18.20 13.68 -9.33
N GLU A 13 19.36 13.05 -9.43
CA GLU A 13 20.08 12.76 -10.67
C GLU A 13 20.28 11.25 -10.87
N PRO A 14 20.62 10.80 -12.10
CA PRO A 14 20.77 9.37 -12.36
C PRO A 14 21.81 8.64 -11.49
N GLN A 15 22.88 9.29 -11.05
CA GLN A 15 23.84 8.65 -10.14
C GLN A 15 23.27 8.32 -8.76
N ASP A 16 22.15 8.94 -8.37
CA ASP A 16 21.50 8.67 -7.08
C ASP A 16 20.67 7.37 -7.13
N TRP A 17 20.29 6.91 -8.33
CA TRP A 17 19.28 5.87 -8.54
C TRP A 17 19.58 4.58 -7.79
N ASP A 18 20.75 3.97 -8.01
CA ASP A 18 21.06 2.65 -7.44
C ASP A 18 21.14 2.71 -5.91
N LYS A 19 21.72 3.77 -5.37
CA LYS A 19 21.84 3.97 -3.92
C LYS A 19 20.47 4.24 -3.30
N TRP A 20 19.67 5.11 -3.91
CA TRP A 20 18.30 5.39 -3.48
C TRP A 20 17.42 4.15 -3.53
N LEU A 21 17.47 3.37 -4.62
CA LEU A 21 16.69 2.14 -4.77
C LEU A 21 17.05 1.11 -3.69
N LYS A 22 18.34 0.95 -3.39
CA LYS A 22 18.82 0.08 -2.31
C LYS A 22 18.32 0.55 -0.95
N GLU A 23 18.39 1.85 -0.67
CA GLU A 23 17.88 2.43 0.58
C GLU A 23 16.36 2.30 0.70
N LEU A 24 15.61 2.53 -0.39
CA LEU A 24 14.17 2.36 -0.42
C LEU A 24 13.81 0.93 -0.07
N ARG A 25 14.34 -0.07 -0.78
CA ARG A 25 14.09 -1.50 -0.51
C ARG A 25 14.39 -1.92 0.93
N ALA A 26 15.39 -1.30 1.56
CA ALA A 26 15.74 -1.58 2.95
C ALA A 26 14.79 -0.95 3.97
N ARG A 27 14.10 0.14 3.62
CA ARG A 27 13.22 0.91 4.52
C ARG A 27 11.76 0.53 4.40
N VAL A 28 11.28 0.22 3.19
CA VAL A 28 9.90 -0.27 3.03
C VAL A 28 9.76 -1.69 3.51
N ASP A 29 8.64 -1.95 4.19
CA ASP A 29 8.30 -3.27 4.68
C ASP A 29 8.25 -4.28 3.53
N LYS A 30 8.88 -5.44 3.73
CA LYS A 30 9.02 -6.48 2.70
C LYS A 30 7.67 -7.04 2.24
N THR A 31 6.65 -7.02 3.10
CA THR A 31 5.31 -7.55 2.79
C THR A 31 4.63 -6.80 1.65
N ILE A 32 4.98 -5.53 1.43
CA ILE A 32 4.42 -4.69 0.36
C ILE A 32 5.39 -4.48 -0.82
N HIS A 33 6.56 -5.11 -0.85
CA HIS A 33 7.52 -4.96 -1.96
C HIS A 33 6.88 -5.26 -3.32
N LYS A 34 5.99 -6.26 -3.36
CA LYS A 34 5.23 -6.62 -4.55
C LYS A 34 4.40 -5.44 -5.11
N LEU A 35 3.85 -4.58 -4.25
CA LEU A 35 3.05 -3.40 -4.65
C LEU A 35 3.88 -2.27 -5.26
N ILE A 36 5.21 -2.31 -5.08
CA ILE A 36 6.12 -1.26 -5.55
C ILE A 36 6.91 -1.77 -6.77
N PHE A 37 7.43 -3.00 -6.70
CA PHE A 37 8.44 -3.50 -7.63
C PHE A 37 7.94 -4.58 -8.59
N GLU A 38 6.77 -5.19 -8.36
CA GLU A 38 6.21 -6.22 -9.23
C GLU A 38 5.04 -5.69 -10.07
N HIS A 39 4.88 -6.21 -11.28
CA HIS A 39 3.81 -5.83 -12.20
C HIS A 39 2.51 -6.53 -11.77
N ASP A 40 1.35 -5.92 -12.06
CA ASP A 40 0.01 -6.46 -11.79
C ASP A 40 -0.32 -6.72 -10.30
N LYS A 41 0.36 -6.05 -9.37
CA LYS A 41 0.03 -6.13 -7.95
C LYS A 41 -0.74 -4.90 -7.51
N THR A 42 -1.99 -5.12 -7.13
CA THR A 42 -2.87 -4.10 -6.59
C THR A 42 -2.94 -4.19 -5.07
N PRO A 43 -3.12 -3.06 -4.37
CA PRO A 43 -3.46 -3.06 -2.95
C PRO A 43 -4.75 -3.84 -2.68
N LEU A 44 -4.90 -4.30 -1.45
CA LEU A 44 -6.14 -4.84 -0.92
C LEU A 44 -7.24 -3.79 -1.02
N GLU A 45 -8.42 -4.24 -1.43
CA GLU A 45 -9.63 -3.43 -1.42
C GLU A 45 -10.28 -3.47 -0.05
N LEU A 46 -11.00 -2.40 0.30
CA LEU A 46 -11.80 -2.36 1.53
C LEU A 46 -12.88 -3.45 1.44
N PRO A 47 -12.89 -4.46 2.32
CA PRO A 47 -13.91 -5.49 2.26
C PRO A 47 -15.28 -4.90 2.60
N GLU A 48 -16.32 -5.41 1.94
CA GLU A 48 -17.70 -5.08 2.23
C GLU A 48 -18.13 -5.73 3.55
N ARG A 49 -18.83 -4.95 4.38
CA ARG A 49 -19.39 -5.45 5.62
C ARG A 49 -20.64 -6.27 5.29
N PRO A 50 -20.79 -7.49 5.81
CA PRO A 50 -22.03 -8.24 5.64
C PRO A 50 -23.18 -7.52 6.33
N GLU A 51 -24.31 -7.44 5.65
CA GLU A 51 -25.56 -6.93 6.17
C GLU A 51 -26.50 -8.08 6.52
N PHE A 52 -27.54 -7.81 7.31
CA PHE A 52 -28.54 -8.83 7.61
C PHE A 52 -29.35 -9.22 6.36
N SER A 53 -29.56 -8.25 5.46
CA SER A 53 -30.21 -8.37 4.16
C SER A 53 -29.55 -9.42 3.25
N ASP A 54 -28.24 -9.64 3.38
CA ASP A 54 -27.49 -10.66 2.63
C ASP A 54 -27.95 -12.10 2.97
N PHE A 55 -28.56 -12.30 4.14
CA PHE A 55 -29.00 -13.60 4.65
C PHE A 55 -30.52 -13.75 4.66
N ASN A 56 -31.22 -12.62 4.78
CA ASN A 56 -32.67 -12.52 4.66
C ASN A 56 -33.05 -11.09 4.21
N ALA A 57 -33.65 -10.95 3.04
CA ALA A 57 -33.97 -9.65 2.45
C ALA A 57 -34.86 -8.74 3.33
N GLU A 58 -35.68 -9.32 4.22
CA GLU A 58 -36.56 -8.58 5.13
C GLU A 58 -35.92 -8.34 6.52
N ALA A 59 -34.71 -8.85 6.76
CA ALA A 59 -34.05 -8.69 8.05
C ALA A 59 -33.35 -7.34 8.17
N GLU A 60 -33.72 -6.58 9.20
CA GLU A 60 -33.07 -5.30 9.56
C GLU A 60 -32.13 -5.47 10.76
N ARG A 61 -32.29 -6.57 11.51
CA ARG A 61 -31.49 -6.88 12.70
C ARG A 61 -31.25 -8.39 12.81
N PHE A 62 -30.23 -8.75 13.58
CA PHE A 62 -29.85 -10.13 13.84
C PHE A 62 -30.99 -11.03 14.34
N ALA A 63 -31.94 -10.47 15.11
CA ALA A 63 -33.07 -11.22 15.65
C ALA A 63 -34.10 -11.64 14.58
N ASP A 64 -34.11 -10.98 13.42
CA ASP A 64 -35.00 -11.31 12.29
C ASP A 64 -34.44 -12.51 11.48
N LEU A 65 -33.22 -12.95 11.80
CA LEU A 65 -32.59 -14.12 11.21
C LEU A 65 -32.94 -15.38 12.00
N ASN A 66 -33.19 -16.48 11.28
CA ASN A 66 -33.28 -17.80 11.90
C ASN A 66 -31.90 -18.30 12.36
N ALA A 67 -31.85 -19.39 13.14
CA ALA A 67 -30.60 -19.89 13.72
C ALA A 67 -29.50 -20.21 12.67
N GLY A 68 -29.89 -20.71 11.50
CA GLY A 68 -28.95 -20.99 10.41
C GLY A 68 -28.38 -19.71 9.80
N GLN A 69 -29.25 -18.73 9.54
CA GLN A 69 -28.87 -17.40 9.03
C GLN A 69 -28.00 -16.63 10.04
N GLN A 70 -28.34 -16.69 11.33
CA GLN A 70 -27.55 -16.09 12.41
C GLN A 70 -26.12 -16.65 12.46
N LYS A 71 -25.97 -17.96 12.29
CA LYS A 71 -24.66 -18.61 12.23
C LYS A 71 -23.88 -18.13 10.99
N ALA A 72 -24.51 -18.13 9.82
CA ALA A 72 -23.88 -17.69 8.57
C ALA A 72 -23.44 -16.21 8.64
N TYR A 73 -24.29 -15.32 9.15
CA TYR A 73 -23.96 -13.91 9.37
C TYR A 73 -22.76 -13.75 10.32
N SER A 74 -22.72 -14.53 11.40
CA SER A 74 -21.63 -14.47 12.37
C SER A 74 -20.30 -14.92 11.77
N GLU A 75 -20.32 -15.96 10.92
CA GLU A 75 -19.14 -16.44 10.20
C GLU A 75 -18.64 -15.41 9.17
N ALA A 76 -19.55 -14.82 8.39
CA ALA A 76 -19.23 -13.76 7.43
C ALA A 76 -18.69 -12.50 8.13
N SER A 77 -19.28 -12.12 9.26
CA SER A 77 -18.82 -10.97 10.06
C SER A 77 -17.39 -11.17 10.56
N ARG A 78 -17.08 -12.39 11.04
CA ARG A 78 -15.73 -12.74 11.50
C ARG A 78 -14.71 -12.71 10.34
N ASP A 79 -15.09 -13.22 9.18
CA ASP A 79 -14.25 -13.18 7.99
C ASP A 79 -13.99 -11.72 7.52
N TYR A 80 -15.03 -10.89 7.46
CA TYR A 80 -14.91 -9.45 7.19
C TYR A 80 -13.96 -8.76 8.17
N GLU A 81 -14.06 -9.05 9.47
CA GLU A 81 -13.13 -8.48 10.47
C GLU A 81 -11.67 -8.89 10.21
N GLY A 82 -11.43 -10.13 9.77
CA GLY A 82 -10.11 -10.61 9.36
C GLY A 82 -9.58 -9.83 8.16
N ARG A 83 -10.32 -9.82 7.05
CA ARG A 83 -9.97 -9.08 5.82
C ARG A 83 -9.77 -7.59 6.08
N ARG A 84 -10.61 -6.97 6.93
CA ARG A 84 -10.50 -5.55 7.27
C ARG A 84 -9.23 -5.25 8.06
N LYS A 85 -8.80 -6.14 8.95
CA LYS A 85 -7.52 -5.98 9.67
C LYS A 85 -6.34 -6.01 8.71
N GLU A 86 -6.34 -6.94 7.75
CA GLU A 86 -5.32 -7.03 6.70
C GLU A 86 -5.30 -5.78 5.81
N TYR A 87 -6.46 -5.32 5.34
CA TYR A 87 -6.61 -4.08 4.58
C TYR A 87 -6.05 -2.87 5.33
N LEU A 88 -6.40 -2.69 6.61
CA LEU A 88 -5.91 -1.58 7.42
C LEU A 88 -4.41 -1.65 7.66
N TYR A 89 -3.88 -2.86 7.86
CA TYR A 89 -2.44 -3.08 8.02
C TYR A 89 -1.69 -2.70 6.74
N GLU A 90 -2.14 -3.17 5.58
CA GLU A 90 -1.52 -2.83 4.29
C GLU A 90 -1.64 -1.33 3.99
N THR A 91 -2.80 -0.72 4.24
CA THR A 91 -3.02 0.73 4.06
C THR A 91 -2.00 1.55 4.86
N ARG A 92 -1.72 1.15 6.12
CA ARG A 92 -0.69 1.78 6.95
C ARG A 92 0.70 1.64 6.33
N LEU A 93 1.05 0.45 5.84
CA LEU A 93 2.35 0.22 5.19
C LEU A 93 2.49 1.01 3.90
N VAL A 94 1.44 1.06 3.08
CA VAL A 94 1.39 1.87 1.85
C VAL A 94 1.59 3.36 2.17
N THR A 95 0.93 3.86 3.22
CA THR A 95 1.10 5.24 3.68
C THR A 95 2.54 5.52 4.10
N ALA A 96 3.14 4.63 4.91
CA ALA A 96 4.52 4.76 5.34
C ALA A 96 5.53 4.68 4.17
N ALA A 97 5.25 3.85 3.16
CA ALA A 97 6.03 3.77 1.94
C ALA A 97 5.97 5.08 1.14
N ARG A 98 4.78 5.66 0.97
CA ARG A 98 4.61 6.98 0.34
C ARG A 98 5.43 8.03 1.06
N THR A 99 5.33 8.12 2.39
CA THR A 99 6.14 9.05 3.20
C THR A 99 7.63 8.82 2.98
N THR A 100 8.08 7.57 2.95
CA THR A 100 9.49 7.25 2.70
C THR A 100 9.95 7.75 1.33
N ILE A 101 9.14 7.57 0.28
CA ILE A 101 9.44 8.06 -1.07
C ILE A 101 9.47 9.60 -1.06
N THR A 102 8.43 10.26 -0.56
CA THR A 102 8.36 11.74 -0.61
C THR A 102 9.47 12.42 0.20
N GLU A 103 9.94 11.81 1.29
CA GLU A 103 11.09 12.30 2.07
C GLU A 103 12.46 12.07 1.40
N THR A 104 12.53 11.21 0.38
CA THR A 104 13.80 10.79 -0.24
C THR A 104 13.90 11.12 -1.73
N ILE A 105 12.99 11.93 -2.25
CA ILE A 105 13.06 12.47 -3.62
C ILE A 105 13.20 13.99 -3.60
N SER A 106 13.77 14.55 -4.66
CA SER A 106 13.82 16.01 -4.83
C SER A 106 12.43 16.61 -5.01
N LYS A 107 12.26 17.90 -4.66
CA LYS A 107 10.99 18.63 -4.83
C LYS A 107 10.47 18.62 -6.27
N ALA A 108 11.38 18.68 -7.25
CA ALA A 108 11.03 18.63 -8.68
C ALA A 108 10.46 17.26 -9.10
N LYS A 109 10.93 16.16 -8.48
CA LYS A 109 10.34 14.83 -8.73
C LYS A 109 8.99 14.70 -8.02
N LEU A 110 8.87 15.22 -6.80
CA LEU A 110 7.62 15.21 -6.05
C LEU A 110 6.47 15.87 -6.84
N THR A 111 6.72 16.96 -7.56
CA THR A 111 5.68 17.64 -8.37
C THR A 111 5.13 16.81 -9.53
N SER A 112 5.80 15.71 -9.90
CA SER A 112 5.33 14.79 -10.96
C SER A 112 4.50 13.61 -10.44
N LEU A 113 4.37 13.48 -9.12
CA LEU A 113 3.64 12.41 -8.45
C LEU A 113 2.27 12.93 -8.00
N HIS A 114 1.22 12.17 -8.26
CA HIS A 114 -0.14 12.52 -7.84
C HIS A 114 -0.64 11.60 -6.74
N ASP A 115 -1.51 12.11 -5.87
CA ASP A 115 -1.97 11.37 -4.68
C ASP A 115 -2.89 10.19 -5.01
N ASP A 116 -3.58 10.24 -6.16
CA ASP A 116 -4.45 9.19 -6.68
C ASP A 116 -3.69 8.02 -7.34
N GLU A 117 -2.40 8.22 -7.64
CA GLU A 117 -1.54 7.19 -8.22
C GLU A 117 -1.08 6.18 -7.17
N THR A 118 -0.96 4.93 -7.58
CA THR A 118 -0.41 3.82 -6.80
C THR A 118 1.10 4.00 -6.53
N LEU A 119 1.61 3.26 -5.54
CA LEU A 119 3.07 3.18 -5.28
C LEU A 119 3.84 2.68 -6.51
N ARG A 120 3.23 1.80 -7.31
CA ARG A 120 3.85 1.28 -8.53
C ARG A 120 3.98 2.37 -9.59
N GLU A 121 2.93 3.15 -9.81
CA GLU A 121 2.96 4.26 -10.77
C GLU A 121 4.00 5.31 -10.35
N TRP A 122 4.07 5.64 -9.05
CA TRP A 122 5.13 6.49 -8.51
C TRP A 122 6.52 5.92 -8.82
N PHE A 123 6.73 4.63 -8.53
CA PHE A 123 8.01 3.98 -8.78
C PHE A 123 8.40 4.03 -10.26
N VAL A 124 7.48 3.72 -11.18
CA VAL A 124 7.71 3.73 -12.63
C VAL A 124 8.04 5.13 -13.14
N LYS A 125 7.35 6.17 -12.66
CA LYS A 125 7.66 7.57 -13.01
C LYS A 125 9.05 8.00 -12.54
N LEU A 126 9.43 7.61 -11.32
CA LEU A 126 10.76 7.91 -10.78
C LEU A 126 11.84 7.14 -11.55
N GLU A 127 11.59 5.89 -11.91
CA GLU A 127 12.47 5.07 -12.74
C GLU A 127 12.65 5.69 -14.12
N ALA A 128 11.57 5.98 -14.83
CA ALA A 128 11.62 6.56 -16.17
C ALA A 128 12.32 7.93 -16.22
N SER A 129 12.21 8.74 -15.17
CA SER A 129 12.80 10.08 -15.10
C SER A 129 14.21 10.14 -14.51
N THR A 130 14.73 9.04 -13.95
CA THR A 130 15.98 9.07 -13.18
C THR A 130 16.88 7.88 -13.39
N ALA A 131 16.34 6.69 -13.65
CA ALA A 131 17.18 5.52 -13.81
C ALA A 131 18.21 5.76 -14.94
N PRO A 132 19.49 5.40 -14.74
CA PRO A 132 20.48 5.52 -15.78
C PRO A 132 19.99 4.79 -17.03
N THR A 133 19.98 5.48 -18.17
CA THR A 133 19.77 4.82 -19.46
C THR A 133 20.89 3.81 -19.60
N ARG A 134 20.57 2.52 -19.47
CA ARG A 134 21.53 1.45 -19.73
C ARG A 134 21.86 1.58 -21.21
N ALA A 135 23.04 2.11 -21.52
CA ALA A 135 23.60 2.03 -22.86
C ALA A 135 23.64 0.53 -23.21
N ILE A 136 22.87 0.16 -24.23
CA ILE A 136 22.88 -1.17 -24.84
C ILE A 136 24.19 -1.31 -25.61
#